data_AF-A0A5K0ZBL1-F1
#
_entry.id   AF-A0A5K0ZBL1-F1
#
_cell.length_a   1.000
_cell.length_b   1.000
_cell.length_c   1.000
_cell.angle_alpha   90.00
_cell.angle_beta   90.00
_cell.angle_gamma   90.00
#
_symmetry.space_group_name_H-M   'P 1'
#
loop_
_entity.id
_entity.type
_entity.pdbx_description
1 polymer ?
#
loop_
_entity_poly.entity_id
_entity_poly.type
_entity_poly.pdbx_seq_one_letter_code
_entity_poly.pdbx_strand_id
1 'polypeptide(L)'
;MKKKAQASPHGFAKATAGEGSERVYGLVQCRGDVDQETCNLCISTSTDQVIHPYCGTSLDAIIWYEKCQLHYSKTDFFGRLNIKNSRNSSTGRKAKDPKALYDKLASLLKSDLTSEATREP
;
A
#
# COMPACT_ATOMS: atom_id res chain seq x y z
N MET A 1 -7.27 31.33 -2.53
CA MET A 1 -6.50 30.50 -3.48
C MET A 1 -6.45 29.08 -2.93
N LYS A 2 -7.18 28.13 -3.53
CA LYS A 2 -7.23 26.73 -3.07
C LYS A 2 -5.99 26.00 -3.63
N LYS A 3 -5.09 25.53 -2.77
CA LYS A 3 -4.00 24.65 -3.20
C LYS A 3 -4.62 23.34 -3.69
N LYS A 4 -4.38 22.99 -4.96
CA LYS A 4 -4.68 21.65 -5.48
C LYS A 4 -3.72 20.67 -4.80
N ALA A 5 -4.24 19.58 -4.25
CA ALA A 5 -3.40 18.44 -3.88
C ALA A 5 -2.87 17.84 -5.19
N GLN A 6 -1.55 17.92 -5.39
CA GLN A 6 -0.87 17.26 -6.49
C GLN A 6 -0.24 15.99 -5.89
N ALA A 7 -0.58 14.82 -6.42
CA ALA A 7 0.06 13.58 -6.00
C ALA A 7 1.57 13.71 -6.25
N SER A 8 2.34 13.61 -5.17
CA SER A 8 3.80 13.72 -5.23
C SER A 8 4.37 12.57 -6.08
N PRO A 9 5.36 12.81 -6.97
CA PRO A 9 6.12 11.74 -7.63
C PRO A 9 7.03 10.98 -6.65
N HIS A 10 7.05 11.40 -5.37
CA HIS A 10 7.84 10.78 -4.31
C HIS A 10 7.00 9.73 -3.57
N GLY A 11 7.59 8.55 -3.36
CA GLY A 11 7.00 7.49 -2.56
C GLY A 11 6.51 6.28 -3.35
N PHE A 12 6.42 6.32 -4.68
CA PHE A 12 6.11 5.15 -5.50
C PHE A 12 7.25 4.84 -6.48
N ALA A 13 7.67 3.58 -6.56
CA ALA A 13 8.62 3.13 -7.57
C ALA A 13 8.36 1.67 -7.95
N LYS A 14 8.65 1.32 -9.20
CA LYS A 14 8.62 -0.06 -9.68
C LYS A 14 9.84 -0.34 -10.56
N ALA A 15 10.33 -1.57 -10.50
CA ALA A 15 11.49 -2.01 -11.27
C ALA A 15 11.37 -3.47 -11.68
N THR A 16 12.08 -3.84 -12.74
CA THR A 16 12.25 -5.22 -13.18
C THR A 16 13.74 -5.51 -13.22
N ALA A 17 14.15 -6.68 -12.74
CA ALA A 17 15.54 -7.13 -12.76
C ALA A 17 15.62 -8.58 -13.25
N GLY A 18 16.75 -8.95 -13.87
CA GLY A 18 16.99 -10.29 -14.42
C GLY A 18 16.31 -10.57 -15.76
N GLU A 19 16.63 -11.72 -16.34
CA GLU A 19 16.16 -12.17 -17.66
C GLU A 19 15.67 -13.63 -17.63
N GLY A 20 14.85 -14.03 -18.60
CA GLY A 20 14.37 -15.41 -18.72
C GLY A 20 13.70 -15.93 -17.44
N SER A 21 14.15 -17.09 -16.97
CA SER A 21 13.68 -17.71 -15.72
C SER A 21 14.02 -16.90 -14.48
N GLU A 22 15.00 -16.00 -14.54
CA GLU A 22 15.51 -15.20 -13.40
C GLU A 22 14.83 -13.84 -13.27
N ARG A 23 13.95 -13.46 -14.21
CA ARG A 23 13.23 -12.20 -14.15
C ARG A 23 12.40 -12.07 -12.86
N VAL A 24 12.44 -10.88 -12.24
CA VAL A 24 11.63 -10.51 -11.08
C VAL A 24 11.08 -9.09 -11.25
N TYR A 25 9.91 -8.85 -10.69
CA TYR A 25 9.20 -7.57 -10.69
C TYR A 25 9.10 -7.09 -9.26
N GLY A 26 9.41 -5.81 -9.01
CA GLY A 26 9.38 -5.20 -7.67
C GLY A 26 8.67 -3.85 -7.69
N LEU A 27 7.97 -3.55 -6.60
CA LEU A 27 7.24 -2.31 -6.38
C LEU A 27 7.32 -1.90 -4.91
N VAL A 28 7.53 -0.61 -4.66
CA VAL A 28 7.38 0.02 -3.35
C VAL A 28 6.41 1.19 -3.43
N GLN A 29 5.64 1.39 -2.35
CA GLN A 29 4.73 2.51 -2.21
C GLN A 29 4.75 3.02 -0.77
N CYS A 30 5.02 4.30 -0.56
CA CYS A 30 4.86 5.00 0.70
C CYS A 30 3.50 5.68 0.76
N ARG A 31 3.01 5.90 1.98
CA ARG A 31 1.79 6.67 2.21
C ARG A 31 2.02 8.13 1.80
N GLY A 32 1.05 8.76 1.14
CA GLY A 32 1.26 10.07 0.50
C GLY A 32 1.49 11.27 1.44
N ASP A 33 1.31 11.07 2.74
CA ASP A 33 1.40 12.08 3.82
C ASP A 33 2.64 11.91 4.71
N VAL A 34 3.56 10.98 4.39
CA VAL A 34 4.82 10.82 5.16
C VAL A 34 6.00 11.50 4.46
N ASP A 35 6.99 11.92 5.26
CA ASP A 35 8.24 12.48 4.73
C ASP A 35 9.17 11.39 4.15
N GLN A 36 10.23 11.86 3.48
CA GLN A 36 11.20 11.00 2.81
C GLN A 36 11.97 10.09 3.77
N GLU A 37 12.36 10.59 4.94
CA GLU A 37 13.12 9.82 5.94
C GLU A 37 12.30 8.66 6.48
N THR A 38 11.05 8.95 6.86
CA THR A 38 10.06 7.97 7.32
C THR A 38 9.77 6.93 6.24
N CYS A 39 9.62 7.36 4.99
CA CYS A 39 9.42 6.47 3.85
C CYS A 39 10.62 5.54 3.65
N ASN A 40 11.84 6.07 3.64
CA ASN A 40 13.08 5.31 3.48
C ASN A 40 13.25 4.27 4.59
N LEU A 41 13.07 4.66 5.86
CA LEU A 41 13.17 3.75 7.00
C LEU A 41 12.15 2.60 6.90
N CYS A 42 10.92 2.90 6.49
CA CYS A 42 9.87 1.89 6.31
C CYS A 42 10.23 0.90 5.19
N ILE A 43 10.71 1.38 4.04
CA ILE A 43 11.11 0.52 2.91
C ILE A 43 12.31 -0.36 3.30
N SER A 44 13.31 0.19 3.99
CA SER A 44 14.48 -0.59 4.45
C SER A 44 14.04 -1.70 5.39
N THR A 45 13.20 -1.39 6.37
CA THR A 45 12.67 -2.38 7.32
C THR A 45 11.87 -3.46 6.60
N SER A 46 11.04 -3.09 5.62
CA SER A 46 10.29 -4.04 4.78
C SER A 46 11.20 -4.96 3.98
N THR A 47 12.28 -4.42 3.44
CA THR A 47 13.28 -5.15 2.66
C THR A 47 13.99 -6.19 3.51
N ASP A 48 14.37 -5.81 4.74
CA ASP A 48 14.97 -6.74 5.69
C ASP A 48 14.01 -7.91 5.98
N GLN A 49 12.71 -7.67 6.18
CA GLN A 49 11.74 -8.75 6.40
C GLN A 49 11.60 -9.71 5.21
N VAL A 50 11.77 -9.23 3.99
CA VAL A 50 11.76 -10.05 2.78
C VAL A 50 13.02 -10.92 2.69
N ILE A 51 14.18 -10.35 2.97
CA ILE A 51 15.48 -11.04 2.89
C ILE A 51 15.67 -12.01 4.07
N HIS A 52 15.01 -11.78 5.20
CA HIS A 52 15.03 -12.63 6.40
C HIS A 52 13.86 -13.63 6.45
N PRO A 53 13.81 -14.58 7.42
CA PRO A 53 13.11 -15.86 7.26
C PRO A 53 11.59 -15.79 7.05
N TYR A 54 10.95 -14.64 7.18
CA TYR A 54 9.50 -14.48 7.03
C TYR A 54 9.00 -14.82 5.62
N CYS A 55 9.77 -14.49 4.58
CA CYS A 55 9.40 -14.79 3.18
C CYS A 55 10.10 -16.03 2.62
N GLY A 56 11.14 -16.54 3.31
CA GLY A 56 11.87 -17.75 2.91
C GLY A 56 12.32 -17.71 1.45
N THR A 57 11.99 -18.76 0.68
CA THR A 57 12.27 -18.87 -0.76
C THR A 57 11.04 -18.54 -1.63
N SER A 58 10.07 -17.78 -1.10
CA SER A 58 8.86 -17.44 -1.85
C SER A 58 9.19 -16.65 -3.11
N LEU A 59 8.51 -16.99 -4.21
CA LEU A 59 8.62 -16.31 -5.50
C LEU A 59 7.70 -15.08 -5.61
N ASP A 60 6.85 -14.87 -4.62
CA ASP A 60 5.93 -13.74 -4.50
C ASP A 60 5.74 -13.38 -3.02
N ALA A 61 5.89 -12.11 -2.66
CA ALA A 61 5.55 -11.66 -1.32
C ALA A 61 5.08 -10.20 -1.31
N ILE A 62 4.15 -9.91 -0.40
CA ILE A 62 3.69 -8.55 -0.10
C ILE A 62 3.89 -8.29 1.40
N ILE A 63 4.63 -7.24 1.72
CA ILE A 63 4.78 -6.70 3.07
C ILE A 63 3.96 -5.41 3.18
N TRP A 64 3.10 -5.36 4.19
CA TRP A 64 2.23 -4.22 4.48
C TRP A 64 2.64 -3.60 5.82
N TYR A 65 3.23 -2.41 5.78
CA TYR A 65 3.36 -1.54 6.94
C TYR A 65 2.43 -0.34 6.83
N GLU A 66 2.18 0.31 7.96
CA GLU A 66 1.27 1.46 8.05
C GLU A 66 1.74 2.68 7.22
N LYS A 67 3.05 2.75 6.93
CA LYS A 67 3.66 3.87 6.19
C LYS A 67 4.17 3.49 4.79
N CYS A 68 4.28 2.20 4.48
CA CYS A 68 4.73 1.73 3.18
C CYS A 68 4.31 0.28 2.87
N GLN A 69 4.33 -0.06 1.60
CA GLN A 69 4.12 -1.40 1.06
C GLN A 69 5.33 -1.78 0.18
N LEU A 70 5.69 -3.05 0.22
CA LEU A 70 6.64 -3.68 -0.72
C LEU A 70 5.98 -4.92 -1.33
N HIS A 71 6.06 -5.07 -2.65
CA HIS A 71 5.65 -6.28 -3.37
C HIS A 71 6.75 -6.71 -4.36
N TYR A 72 7.15 -7.97 -4.33
CA TYR A 72 7.90 -8.59 -5.43
C TYR A 72 7.21 -9.86 -5.95
N SER A 73 7.42 -10.19 -7.22
CA SER A 73 6.93 -11.43 -7.83
C SER A 73 7.76 -11.86 -9.04
N LYS A 74 7.75 -13.15 -9.36
CA LYS A 74 8.22 -13.67 -10.65
C LYS A 74 7.24 -13.40 -11.80
N THR A 75 6.00 -13.04 -11.49
CA THR A 75 4.96 -12.70 -12.48
C THR A 75 4.76 -11.20 -12.54
N ASP A 76 4.58 -10.63 -13.74
CA ASP A 76 4.25 -9.21 -13.87
C ASP A 76 2.88 -8.90 -13.26
N PHE A 77 2.88 -8.08 -12.21
CA PHE A 77 1.69 -7.65 -11.47
C PHE A 77 1.39 -6.16 -11.61
N PHE A 78 2.18 -5.40 -12.36
CA PHE A 78 2.02 -3.95 -12.41
C PHE A 78 0.66 -3.55 -13.01
N GLY A 79 -0.04 -2.64 -12.33
CA GLY A 79 -1.35 -2.16 -12.77
C GLY A 79 -2.48 -3.19 -12.67
N ARG A 80 -2.22 -4.38 -12.11
CA ARG A 80 -3.25 -5.43 -11.93
C ARG A 80 -3.87 -5.33 -10.55
N LEU A 81 -5.21 -5.21 -10.52
CA LEU A 81 -5.95 -5.19 -9.28
C LEU A 81 -5.91 -6.57 -8.60
N ASN A 82 -5.49 -6.60 -7.34
CA ASN A 82 -5.57 -7.79 -6.49
C ASN A 82 -6.38 -7.50 -5.22
N ILE A 83 -7.67 -7.86 -5.24
CA ILE A 83 -8.57 -7.73 -4.08
C ILE A 83 -8.52 -8.94 -3.13
N LYS A 84 -7.80 -10.00 -3.50
CA LYS A 84 -7.76 -11.24 -2.70
C LYS A 84 -6.78 -11.15 -1.54
N ASN A 85 -5.71 -10.36 -1.70
CA ASN A 85 -4.66 -10.20 -0.68
C ASN A 85 -5.01 -9.11 0.35
N SER A 86 -6.20 -9.21 0.96
CA SER A 86 -6.66 -8.28 2.00
C SER A 86 -6.32 -8.81 3.40
N ARG A 87 -5.64 -8.00 4.21
CA ARG A 87 -5.47 -8.24 5.65
C ARG A 87 -6.25 -7.19 6.43
N ASN A 88 -7.26 -7.63 7.19
CA ASN A 88 -8.05 -6.75 8.04
C ASN A 88 -7.49 -6.73 9.46
N SER A 89 -7.43 -5.55 10.06
CA SER A 89 -7.13 -5.37 11.48
C SER A 89 -8.23 -4.55 12.13
N SER A 90 -8.73 -5.00 13.28
CA SER A 90 -9.76 -4.28 14.04
C SER A 90 -9.42 -4.29 15.52
N THR A 91 -9.56 -3.14 16.18
CA THR A 91 -9.47 -3.09 17.65
C THR A 91 -10.72 -3.69 18.27
N GLY A 92 -10.61 -4.30 19.46
CA GLY A 92 -11.75 -4.90 20.17
C GLY A 92 -12.83 -3.91 20.67
N ARG A 93 -12.63 -2.59 20.49
CA ARG A 93 -13.58 -1.57 20.92
C ARG A 93 -14.87 -1.63 20.11
N LYS A 94 -16.02 -1.52 20.78
CA LYS A 94 -17.35 -1.52 20.16
C LYS A 94 -18.01 -0.16 20.27
N ALA A 95 -18.73 0.24 19.23
CA ALA A 95 -19.53 1.44 19.24
C ALA A 95 -20.79 1.24 20.10
N LYS A 96 -21.19 2.27 20.85
CA LYS A 96 -22.44 2.25 21.64
C LYS A 96 -23.68 2.23 20.73
N ASP A 97 -23.62 2.91 19.59
CA ASP A 97 -24.62 2.88 18.53
C ASP A 97 -23.94 2.53 17.20
N PRO A 98 -23.90 1.23 16.82
CA PRO A 98 -23.31 0.80 15.57
C PRO A 98 -24.02 1.38 14.34
N LYS A 99 -25.35 1.56 14.39
CA LYS A 99 -26.12 2.03 13.23
C LYS A 99 -25.74 3.46 12.89
N ALA A 100 -25.78 4.36 13.87
CA ALA A 100 -25.40 5.75 13.66
C ALA A 100 -23.94 5.90 13.20
N LEU A 101 -23.04 5.02 13.67
CA LEU A 101 -21.66 4.98 13.20
C LEU A 101 -21.58 4.55 11.72
N TYR A 102 -22.26 3.48 11.34
CA TYR A 102 -22.21 2.97 9.96
C TYR A 102 -22.82 3.95 8.96
N ASP A 103 -23.89 4.66 9.32
CA ASP A 103 -24.48 5.69 8.46
C ASP A 103 -23.45 6.81 8.18
N LYS A 104 -22.71 7.26 9.21
CA LYS A 104 -21.63 8.25 9.06
C LYS A 104 -20.42 7.71 8.28
N LEU A 105 -20.01 6.47 8.54
CA LEU A 105 -18.90 5.83 7.82
C LEU A 105 -19.22 5.63 6.35
N ALA A 106 -20.45 5.26 6.01
CA ALA A 106 -20.88 5.09 4.62
C ALA A 106 -20.78 6.42 3.86
N SER A 107 -21.24 7.52 4.46
CA SER A 107 -21.08 8.86 3.88
C SER A 107 -19.60 9.20 3.72
N LEU A 108 -18.82 9.18 4.82
CA LEU A 108 -17.42 9.58 4.78
C LEU A 108 -16.58 8.78 3.78
N LEU A 109 -16.70 7.46 3.77
CA LEU A 109 -15.87 6.58 2.97
C LEU A 109 -16.33 6.53 1.51
N LYS A 110 -17.63 6.34 1.25
CA LYS A 110 -18.12 6.06 -0.11
C LYS A 110 -18.30 7.32 -0.96
N SER A 111 -18.62 8.47 -0.36
CA SER A 111 -18.70 9.73 -1.13
C SER A 111 -17.39 10.49 -1.02
N ASP A 112 -17.10 11.01 0.16
CA ASP A 112 -16.16 12.13 0.29
C ASP A 112 -14.73 11.66 0.01
N LEU A 113 -14.25 10.67 0.75
CA LEU A 113 -12.86 10.22 0.65
C LEU A 113 -12.59 9.44 -0.64
N THR A 114 -13.52 8.61 -1.10
CA THR A 114 -13.34 7.88 -2.38
C THR A 114 -13.18 8.87 -3.53
N SER A 115 -14.03 9.89 -3.62
CA SER A 115 -13.98 10.86 -4.72
C SER A 115 -12.68 11.66 -4.75
N GLU A 116 -12.15 12.05 -3.59
CA GLU A 116 -10.88 12.79 -3.50
C GLU A 116 -9.68 11.89 -3.84
N ALA A 117 -9.69 10.65 -3.34
CA ALA A 117 -8.57 9.72 -3.52
C ALA A 117 -8.45 9.16 -4.96
N THR A 118 -9.54 9.11 -5.71
CA THR A 118 -9.54 8.59 -7.10
C THR A 118 -9.49 9.68 -8.16
N ARG A 119 -9.36 10.94 -7.76
CA ARG A 119 -9.34 12.06 -8.69
C ARG A 119 -8.02 12.06 -9.47
N GLU A 120 -8.13 12.07 -10.80
CA GLU A 120 -6.95 12.24 -11.66
C GLU A 120 -6.31 13.63 -11.45
N PRO A 121 -4.97 13.75 -11.58
CA PRO A 121 -4.24 15.01 -11.41
C PRO A 121 -4.78 16.20 -12.24
#